data_AF-A0AAU7U9C0-F1
#
_entry.id   AF-A0AAU7U9C0-F1
#
_cell.length_a   1.000
_cell.length_b   1.000
_cell.length_c   1.000
_cell.angle_alpha   90.00
_cell.angle_beta   90.00
_cell.angle_gamma   90.00
#
_symmetry.space_group_name_H-M   'P 1'
#
loop_
_entity.id
_entity.type
_entity.pdbx_description
1 polymer ?
#
loop_
_entity_poly.entity_id
_entity_poly.type
_entity_poly.pdbx_seq_one_letter_code
_entity_poly.pdbx_strand_id
1 'polypeptide(L)'
;MTRGKKPTRKPTPRAGATDTKSASSGSRPARPGGPRRPNPPRKDAPQLDAPPASAKFRDRDGEVHTFPESALKRLAAQILQERRKVWRYRPFSFPLFTPSGTEQAMYFDFYVYDNMDSVVRLILVTPRESRDVWDRIGRFKQQYPTYSYELWTPDALARLSNPRARLGF
;
A
#
# COMPACT_ATOMS: atom_id res chain seq x y z
N MET A 1 34.06 16.60 -60.46
CA MET A 1 34.91 15.86 -61.42
C MET A 1 35.30 14.53 -60.77
N THR A 2 34.87 13.33 -61.21
CA THR A 2 35.18 12.55 -62.44
C THR A 2 36.58 11.88 -62.46
N ARG A 3 36.79 10.61 -62.84
CA ARG A 3 35.90 9.43 -63.07
C ARG A 3 36.72 8.14 -63.36
N GLY A 4 36.36 6.98 -62.79
CA GLY A 4 36.82 5.64 -63.25
C GLY A 4 38.16 5.12 -62.65
N LYS A 5 38.55 3.84 -62.83
CA LYS A 5 37.92 2.72 -63.57
C LYS A 5 38.30 1.33 -62.98
N LYS A 6 37.40 0.34 -63.16
CA LYS A 6 37.55 -1.14 -62.96
C LYS A 6 38.02 -1.81 -64.29
N PRO A 7 38.23 -3.15 -64.45
CA PRO A 7 37.77 -4.34 -63.69
C PRO A 7 38.96 -5.20 -63.17
N THR A 8 39.06 -6.56 -63.08
CA THR A 8 38.33 -7.79 -63.54
C THR A 8 38.82 -9.00 -62.66
N ARG A 9 38.32 -10.25 -62.64
CA ARG A 9 37.19 -10.95 -63.31
C ARG A 9 36.49 -11.96 -62.34
N LYS A 10 36.59 -13.28 -62.59
CA LYS A 10 35.92 -14.47 -61.97
C LYS A 10 36.40 -15.73 -62.74
N PRO A 11 36.31 -16.99 -62.23
CA PRO A 11 35.05 -17.76 -62.19
C PRO A 11 34.88 -18.82 -61.05
N THR A 12 33.73 -19.50 -61.06
CA THR A 12 33.28 -20.60 -60.16
C THR A 12 32.40 -21.60 -60.93
N PRO A 13 32.34 -22.89 -60.55
CA PRO A 13 31.06 -23.58 -60.29
C PRO A 13 31.07 -24.34 -58.93
N ARG A 14 29.97 -24.53 -58.16
CA ARG A 14 28.65 -25.20 -58.39
C ARG A 14 28.77 -26.74 -58.33
N ALA A 15 27.89 -27.55 -57.71
CA ALA A 15 26.50 -27.41 -57.21
C ALA A 15 26.30 -28.16 -55.84
N GLY A 16 25.12 -28.19 -55.18
CA GLY A 16 23.76 -27.67 -55.47
C GLY A 16 22.92 -27.56 -54.18
N ALA A 17 21.87 -26.73 -54.13
CA ALA A 17 20.44 -27.10 -54.34
C ALA A 17 19.73 -27.56 -53.02
N THR A 18 18.51 -27.15 -52.64
CA THR A 18 17.51 -26.27 -53.31
C THR A 18 16.55 -25.61 -52.28
N ASP A 19 15.70 -24.70 -52.76
CA ASP A 19 14.60 -23.96 -52.10
C ASP A 19 13.54 -24.91 -51.42
N THR A 20 12.57 -24.48 -50.59
CA THR A 20 11.62 -23.35 -50.78
C THR A 20 10.81 -23.01 -49.50
N LYS A 21 10.21 -21.80 -49.48
CA LYS A 21 9.09 -21.29 -48.65
C LYS A 21 8.38 -22.26 -47.66
N SER A 22 8.16 -21.79 -46.42
CA SER A 22 6.80 -21.64 -45.85
C SER A 22 6.82 -20.80 -44.56
N ALA A 23 5.70 -20.12 -44.27
CA ALA A 23 5.48 -19.45 -43.00
C ALA A 23 4.36 -20.18 -42.22
N SER A 24 4.63 -20.59 -40.98
CA SER A 24 3.60 -21.12 -40.07
C SER A 24 3.99 -20.91 -38.61
N SER A 25 2.97 -20.97 -37.75
CA SER A 25 3.03 -20.63 -36.32
C SER A 25 4.01 -21.48 -35.52
N GLY A 26 5.13 -20.88 -35.09
CA GLY A 26 6.05 -21.44 -34.11
C GLY A 26 5.49 -21.42 -32.67
N SER A 27 4.43 -22.19 -32.43
CA SER A 27 3.77 -22.30 -31.12
C SER A 27 4.70 -22.91 -30.08
N ARG A 28 5.43 -22.06 -29.35
CA ARG A 28 6.36 -22.47 -28.28
C ARG A 28 5.56 -23.13 -27.15
N PRO A 29 5.77 -24.42 -26.84
CA PRO A 29 4.87 -25.15 -25.94
C PRO A 29 4.92 -24.57 -24.53
N ALA A 30 3.74 -24.32 -23.96
CA ALA A 30 3.60 -23.84 -22.59
C ALA A 30 4.11 -24.91 -21.61
N ARG A 31 5.26 -24.66 -20.98
CA ARG A 31 5.92 -25.62 -20.07
C ARG A 31 5.01 -25.88 -18.85
N PRO A 32 4.46 -27.09 -18.66
CA PRO A 32 3.57 -27.35 -17.53
C PRO A 32 4.33 -27.30 -16.21
N GLY A 33 3.62 -26.97 -15.12
CA GLY A 33 4.05 -27.35 -13.78
C GLY A 33 5.36 -26.74 -13.26
N GLY A 34 5.66 -25.47 -13.56
CA GLY A 34 6.54 -24.72 -12.66
C GLY A 34 5.91 -24.69 -11.26
N PRO A 35 6.60 -25.10 -10.19
CA PRO A 35 5.98 -25.26 -8.88
C PRO A 35 5.47 -23.91 -8.38
N ARG A 36 4.14 -23.77 -8.31
CA ARG A 36 3.51 -22.66 -7.59
C ARG A 36 4.03 -22.71 -6.17
N ARG A 37 4.80 -21.70 -5.76
CA ARG A 37 5.08 -21.45 -4.34
C ARG A 37 3.73 -21.50 -3.62
N PRO A 38 3.55 -22.31 -2.57
CA PRO A 38 2.33 -22.29 -1.80
C PRO A 38 2.04 -20.84 -1.41
N ASN A 39 0.80 -20.37 -1.61
CA ASN A 39 0.39 -19.14 -0.95
C ASN A 39 0.67 -19.36 0.54
N PRO A 40 1.41 -18.48 1.23
CA PRO A 40 1.67 -18.66 2.64
C PRO A 40 0.32 -18.83 3.35
N PRO A 41 0.21 -19.77 4.31
CA PRO A 41 -1.05 -19.99 5.01
C PRO A 41 -1.51 -18.65 5.57
N ARG A 42 -2.81 -18.36 5.44
CA ARG A 42 -3.39 -17.18 6.07
C ARG A 42 -3.07 -17.30 7.54
N LYS A 43 -2.22 -16.42 8.05
CA LYS A 43 -2.02 -16.32 9.50
C LYS A 43 -3.38 -15.99 10.09
N ASP A 44 -3.80 -16.78 11.06
CA ASP A 44 -4.96 -16.45 11.86
C ASP A 44 -4.74 -15.06 12.47
N ALA A 45 -5.77 -14.21 12.39
CA ALA A 45 -5.65 -12.84 12.88
C ALA A 45 -5.29 -12.90 14.38
N PRO A 46 -4.32 -12.09 14.86
CA PRO A 46 -3.91 -12.14 16.25
C PRO A 46 -5.13 -11.92 17.15
N GLN A 47 -5.27 -12.75 18.20
CA GLN A 47 -6.39 -12.65 19.12
C GLN A 47 -6.22 -11.42 20.00
N LEU A 48 -6.77 -10.31 19.52
CA LEU A 48 -6.75 -9.01 20.17
C LEU A 48 -7.82 -8.98 21.27
N ASP A 49 -7.40 -8.78 22.51
CA ASP A 49 -8.31 -8.29 23.55
C ASP A 49 -8.67 -6.84 23.21
N ALA A 50 -9.97 -6.59 23.05
CA ALA A 50 -10.50 -5.33 22.55
C ALA A 50 -11.62 -4.84 23.46
N PRO A 51 -11.66 -3.54 23.82
CA PRO A 51 -12.67 -3.00 24.72
C PRO A 51 -14.11 -3.34 24.30
N PRO A 52 -15.08 -3.37 25.23
CA PRO A 52 -16.49 -3.61 24.90
C PRO A 52 -17.02 -2.59 23.88
N ALA A 53 -18.05 -2.94 23.11
CA ALA A 53 -18.63 -2.06 22.09
C ALA A 53 -19.15 -0.72 22.65
N SER A 54 -19.53 -0.70 23.93
CA SER A 54 -19.95 0.47 24.70
C SER A 54 -18.80 1.29 25.33
N ALA A 55 -17.54 0.91 25.09
CA ALA A 55 -16.38 1.65 25.60
C ALA A 55 -16.35 3.09 25.06
N LYS A 56 -16.11 4.03 25.98
CA LYS A 56 -16.12 5.47 25.74
C LYS A 56 -14.69 6.01 25.80
N PHE A 57 -14.24 6.60 24.71
CA PHE A 57 -12.93 7.20 24.57
C PHE A 57 -13.07 8.71 24.50
N ARG A 58 -12.21 9.46 25.20
CA ARG A 58 -12.20 10.92 25.11
C ARG A 58 -11.08 11.37 24.19
N ASP A 59 -11.42 12.24 23.26
CA ASP A 59 -10.43 12.91 22.42
C ASP A 59 -9.89 14.18 23.09
N ARG A 60 -9.05 14.92 22.36
CA ARG A 60 -8.42 16.17 22.79
C ARG A 60 -9.43 17.22 23.28
N ASP A 61 -10.54 17.38 22.58
CA ASP A 61 -11.49 18.47 22.83
C ASP A 61 -12.54 18.08 23.89
N GLY A 62 -12.47 16.84 24.37
CA GLY A 62 -13.37 16.27 25.36
C GLY A 62 -14.57 15.53 24.76
N GLU A 63 -14.65 15.41 23.43
CA GLU A 63 -15.70 14.63 22.77
C GLU A 63 -15.59 13.15 23.14
N VAL A 64 -16.75 12.52 23.33
CA VAL A 64 -16.85 11.13 23.78
C VAL A 64 -17.19 10.24 22.59
N HIS A 65 -16.16 9.61 22.03
CA HIS A 65 -16.28 8.71 20.89
C HIS A 65 -16.53 7.26 21.35
N THR A 66 -17.34 6.53 20.59
CA THR A 66 -17.54 5.07 20.73
C THR A 66 -17.39 4.42 19.36
N PHE A 67 -16.94 3.16 19.33
CA PHE A 67 -16.66 2.46 18.06
C PHE A 67 -17.27 1.04 18.05
N PRO A 68 -18.62 0.91 18.11
CA PRO A 68 -19.28 -0.40 18.16
C PRO A 68 -18.86 -1.28 16.96
N GLU A 69 -18.91 -0.74 15.74
CA GLU A 69 -18.60 -1.44 14.49
C GLU A 69 -17.13 -1.86 14.31
N SER A 70 -16.21 -1.44 15.18
CA SER A 70 -14.78 -1.72 14.98
C SER A 70 -14.00 -1.90 16.28
N ALA A 71 -13.78 -3.17 16.64
CA ALA A 71 -12.88 -3.57 17.72
C ALA A 71 -11.46 -2.99 17.54
N LEU A 72 -10.96 -2.89 16.31
CA LEU A 72 -9.65 -2.32 16.01
C LEU A 72 -9.57 -0.83 16.35
N LYS A 73 -10.65 -0.05 16.12
CA LYS A 73 -10.72 1.36 16.54
C LYS A 73 -10.85 1.53 18.04
N ARG A 74 -11.58 0.65 18.72
CA ARG A 74 -11.64 0.62 20.20
C ARG A 74 -10.26 0.39 20.80
N LEU A 75 -9.52 -0.60 20.29
CA LEU A 75 -8.16 -0.89 20.74
C LEU A 75 -7.18 0.25 20.37
N ALA A 76 -7.30 0.84 19.18
CA ALA A 76 -6.49 2.00 18.79
C ALA A 76 -6.70 3.19 19.74
N ALA A 77 -7.95 3.54 20.05
CA ALA A 77 -8.28 4.62 20.97
C ALA A 77 -7.84 4.31 22.41
N GLN A 78 -7.98 3.06 22.87
CA GLN A 78 -7.42 2.59 24.15
C GLN A 78 -5.90 2.83 24.20
N ILE A 79 -5.15 2.34 23.21
CA ILE A 79 -3.69 2.50 23.16
C ILE A 79 -3.32 3.98 23.18
N LEU A 80 -3.98 4.84 22.40
CA LEU A 80 -3.68 6.28 22.40
C LEU A 80 -3.98 6.93 23.77
N GLN A 81 -5.08 6.55 24.43
CA GLN A 81 -5.48 7.08 25.73
C GLN A 81 -4.57 6.59 26.87
N GLU A 82 -4.21 5.30 26.91
CA GLU A 82 -3.26 4.73 27.87
C GLU A 82 -1.85 5.32 27.74
N ARG A 83 -1.39 5.54 26.50
CA ARG A 83 -0.11 6.21 26.20
C ARG A 83 -0.18 7.73 26.34
N ARG A 84 -1.31 8.29 26.83
CA ARG A 84 -1.57 9.72 27.06
C ARG A 84 -1.27 10.59 25.83
N LYS A 85 -1.57 10.09 24.63
CA LYS A 85 -1.44 10.86 23.39
C LYS A 85 -2.66 11.77 23.22
N VAL A 86 -2.40 12.98 22.72
CA VAL A 86 -3.45 13.94 22.36
C VAL A 86 -3.91 13.61 20.94
N TRP A 87 -5.19 13.28 20.75
CA TRP A 87 -5.72 12.89 19.44
C TRP A 87 -7.12 13.46 19.20
N ARG A 88 -7.53 13.56 17.92
CA ARG A 88 -8.92 13.81 17.50
C ARG A 88 -9.36 12.72 16.53
N TYR A 89 -10.64 12.33 16.58
CA TYR A 89 -11.20 11.36 15.62
C TYR A 89 -11.75 12.09 14.38
N ARG A 90 -11.18 11.80 13.20
CA ARG A 90 -11.62 12.33 11.89
C ARG A 90 -11.93 13.86 11.82
N PRO A 91 -11.14 14.76 12.43
CA PRO A 91 -11.44 16.21 12.48
C PRO A 91 -11.45 16.90 11.10
N PHE A 92 -10.77 16.35 10.09
CA PHE A 92 -10.78 16.87 8.72
C PHE A 92 -10.48 15.75 7.70
N SER A 93 -10.69 16.05 6.41
CA SER A 93 -10.38 15.14 5.30
C SER A 93 -9.24 15.66 4.44
N PHE A 94 -8.57 14.76 3.72
CA PHE A 94 -7.60 15.08 2.67
C PHE A 94 -8.23 14.80 1.29
N PRO A 95 -8.50 15.81 0.46
CA PRO A 95 -8.93 15.57 -0.91
C PRO A 95 -7.78 14.96 -1.73
N LEU A 96 -7.98 13.73 -2.22
CA LEU A 96 -7.02 13.03 -3.08
C LEU A 96 -7.47 13.10 -4.54
N PHE A 97 -6.66 13.69 -5.40
CA PHE A 97 -6.92 13.71 -6.84
C PHE A 97 -6.40 12.43 -7.50
N THR A 98 -7.22 11.79 -8.33
CA THR A 98 -6.80 10.69 -9.21
C THR A 98 -6.08 11.24 -10.45
N PRO A 99 -5.34 10.39 -11.20
CA PRO A 99 -4.82 10.77 -12.53
C PRO A 99 -5.90 11.15 -13.56
N SER A 100 -7.17 10.84 -13.30
CA SER A 100 -8.32 11.24 -14.11
C SER A 100 -8.96 12.57 -13.68
N GLY A 101 -8.31 13.32 -12.77
CA GLY A 101 -8.83 14.58 -12.22
C GLY A 101 -10.02 14.41 -11.26
N THR A 102 -10.32 13.18 -10.83
CA THR A 102 -11.44 12.89 -9.93
C THR A 102 -11.00 13.04 -8.48
N GLU A 103 -11.71 13.83 -7.69
CA GLU A 103 -11.44 13.99 -6.26
C GLU A 103 -12.02 12.81 -5.44
N GLN A 104 -11.30 12.37 -4.41
CA GLN A 104 -11.77 11.43 -3.39
C GLN A 104 -11.33 11.90 -2.01
N ALA A 105 -12.27 12.23 -1.13
CA ALA A 105 -11.96 12.57 0.26
C ALA A 105 -11.41 11.34 1.02
N MET A 106 -10.18 11.43 1.51
CA MET A 106 -9.56 10.44 2.40
C MET A 106 -9.60 10.93 3.85
N TYR A 107 -10.03 10.06 4.75
CA TYR A 107 -9.96 10.26 6.20
C TYR A 107 -8.98 9.26 6.79
N PHE A 108 -8.07 9.74 7.63
CA PHE A 108 -7.44 8.89 8.64
C PHE A 108 -8.42 8.73 9.80
N ASP A 109 -8.19 7.80 10.73
CA ASP A 109 -9.10 7.62 11.87
C ASP A 109 -8.70 8.51 13.04
N PHE A 110 -7.42 8.47 13.44
CA PHE A 110 -6.91 9.26 14.55
C PHE A 110 -5.82 10.24 14.08
N TYR A 111 -5.97 11.50 14.47
CA TYR A 111 -5.04 12.59 14.17
C TYR A 111 -4.36 12.94 15.49
N VAL A 112 -3.07 12.63 15.62
CA VAL A 112 -2.30 12.81 16.85
C VAL A 112 -1.58 14.15 16.82
N TYR A 113 -1.67 14.90 17.92
CA TYR A 113 -1.10 16.22 18.11
C TYR A 113 0.06 16.18 19.11
N ASP A 114 0.99 17.13 18.98
CA ASP A 114 1.96 17.45 20.02
C ASP A 114 1.41 18.47 21.03
N ASN A 115 2.28 18.99 21.90
CA ASN A 115 2.00 20.06 22.85
C ASN A 115 2.00 21.47 22.23
N MET A 116 2.21 21.59 20.92
CA MET A 116 2.20 22.83 20.14
C MET A 116 1.03 22.81 19.13
N ASP A 117 0.00 22.01 19.39
CA ASP A 117 -1.21 21.83 18.57
C ASP A 117 -0.96 21.41 17.11
N SER A 118 0.22 20.88 16.80
CA SER A 118 0.63 20.46 15.45
C SER A 118 0.42 18.96 15.24
N VAL A 119 -0.05 18.56 14.06
CA VAL A 119 -0.35 17.15 13.75
C VAL A 119 0.95 16.38 13.47
N VAL A 120 1.35 15.53 14.42
CA VAL A 120 2.58 14.71 14.35
C VAL A 120 2.34 13.33 13.73
N ARG A 121 1.12 12.78 13.81
CA ARG A 121 0.80 11.47 13.20
C ARG A 121 -0.63 11.35 12.73
N LEU A 122 -0.81 10.77 11.54
CA LEU A 122 -2.09 10.37 10.98
C LEU A 122 -2.22 8.84 10.99
N ILE A 123 -3.17 8.29 11.74
CA ILE A 123 -3.32 6.84 11.93
C ILE A 123 -4.53 6.36 11.14
N LEU A 124 -4.32 5.45 10.19
CA LEU A 124 -5.39 4.73 9.49
C LEU A 124 -5.55 3.33 10.09
N VAL A 125 -6.72 3.02 10.64
CA VAL A 125 -7.00 1.69 11.20
C VAL A 125 -7.65 0.84 10.13
N THR A 126 -6.99 -0.23 9.68
CA THR A 126 -7.50 -1.11 8.63
C THR A 126 -7.43 -2.59 9.04
N PRO A 127 -8.49 -3.40 8.84
CA PRO A 127 -8.44 -4.83 9.13
C PRO A 127 -7.50 -5.61 8.20
N ARG A 128 -7.15 -5.05 7.03
CA ARG A 128 -6.19 -5.63 6.09
C ARG A 128 -5.57 -4.57 5.19
N GLU A 129 -4.37 -4.84 4.70
CA GLU A 129 -3.74 -4.07 3.64
C GLU A 129 -4.32 -4.51 2.28
N SER A 130 -5.30 -3.76 1.75
CA SER A 130 -5.77 -3.95 0.37
C SER A 130 -4.99 -3.08 -0.61
N ARG A 131 -5.07 -3.40 -1.91
CA ARG A 131 -4.49 -2.56 -2.96
C ARG A 131 -5.09 -1.16 -2.96
N ASP A 132 -6.40 -1.04 -2.71
CA ASP A 132 -7.11 0.24 -2.69
C ASP A 132 -6.65 1.16 -1.54
N VAL A 133 -6.30 0.56 -0.39
CA VAL A 133 -5.66 1.26 0.73
C VAL A 133 -4.26 1.74 0.32
N TRP A 134 -3.45 0.87 -0.30
CA TRP A 134 -2.10 1.24 -0.76
C TRP A 134 -2.11 2.28 -1.89
N ASP A 135 -3.05 2.22 -2.85
CA ASP A 135 -3.19 3.19 -3.93
C ASP A 135 -3.64 4.57 -3.40
N ARG A 136 -4.51 4.61 -2.37
CA ARG A 136 -4.88 5.85 -1.66
C ARG A 136 -3.72 6.43 -0.86
N ILE A 137 -3.01 5.60 -0.07
CA ILE A 137 -1.81 6.00 0.66
C ILE A 137 -0.71 6.49 -0.28
N GLY A 138 -0.54 5.88 -1.46
CA GLY A 138 0.39 6.31 -2.48
C GLY A 138 0.11 7.74 -2.98
N ARG A 139 -1.14 8.04 -3.33
CA ARG A 139 -1.56 9.41 -3.73
C ARG A 139 -1.45 10.40 -2.58
N PHE A 140 -1.82 9.99 -1.36
CA PHE A 140 -1.67 10.81 -0.17
C PHE A 140 -0.22 11.26 0.03
N LYS A 141 0.75 10.34 -0.06
CA LYS A 141 2.18 10.69 0.05
C LYS A 141 2.70 11.62 -1.05
N GLN A 142 2.12 11.55 -2.25
CA GLN A 142 2.49 12.41 -3.37
C GLN A 142 1.93 13.83 -3.22
N GLN A 143 0.72 13.97 -2.66
CA GLN A 143 0.00 15.25 -2.55
C GLN A 143 0.21 15.95 -1.20
N TYR A 144 0.52 15.19 -0.14
CA TYR A 144 0.68 15.65 1.24
C TYR A 144 1.98 15.15 1.90
N PRO A 145 3.16 15.31 1.24
CA PRO A 145 4.42 14.69 1.68
C PRO A 145 4.90 15.12 3.07
N THR A 146 4.48 16.30 3.55
CA THR A 146 4.80 16.83 4.89
C THR A 146 4.19 16.00 6.03
N TYR A 147 3.07 15.32 5.79
CA TYR A 147 2.31 14.65 6.83
C TYR A 147 2.80 13.22 7.09
N SER A 148 3.28 12.98 8.31
CA SER A 148 3.62 11.64 8.80
C SER A 148 2.36 10.81 9.06
N TYR A 149 2.30 9.62 8.46
CA TYR A 149 1.18 8.68 8.63
C TYR A 149 1.66 7.30 9.14
N GLU A 150 0.72 6.49 9.63
CA GLU A 150 0.91 5.11 10.06
C GLU A 150 -0.33 4.25 9.74
N LEU A 151 -0.13 2.96 9.41
CA LEU A 151 -1.23 2.00 9.23
C LEU A 151 -1.29 1.08 10.46
N TRP A 152 -2.40 1.10 11.17
CA TRP A 152 -2.65 0.22 12.31
C TRP A 152 -3.50 -0.97 11.86
N THR A 153 -2.81 -2.02 11.43
CA THR A 153 -3.36 -3.36 11.14
C THR A 153 -3.54 -4.16 12.43
N PRO A 154 -4.25 -5.31 12.42
CA PRO A 154 -4.32 -6.20 13.58
C PRO A 154 -2.94 -6.62 14.09
N ASP A 155 -2.00 -6.92 13.19
CA ASP A 155 -0.61 -7.27 13.51
C ASP A 155 0.19 -6.11 14.12
N ALA A 156 -0.09 -4.86 13.72
CA ALA A 156 0.53 -3.67 14.31
C ALA A 156 -0.06 -3.40 15.71
N LEU A 157 -1.39 -3.43 15.85
CA LEU A 157 -2.09 -3.27 17.11
C LEU A 157 -1.65 -4.30 18.15
N ALA A 158 -1.54 -5.59 17.77
CA ALA A 158 -1.05 -6.65 18.65
C ALA A 158 0.34 -6.37 19.25
N ARG A 159 1.22 -5.68 18.50
CA ARG A 159 2.54 -5.26 18.98
C ARG A 159 2.45 -4.04 19.88
N LEU A 160 1.61 -3.06 19.54
CA LEU A 160 1.43 -1.80 20.28
C LEU A 160 0.71 -1.98 21.64
N SER A 161 -0.15 -2.99 21.75
CA SER A 161 -0.78 -3.42 23.01
C SER A 161 0.23 -3.94 24.05
N ASN A 162 1.46 -4.30 23.66
CA ASN A 162 2.48 -4.73 24.62
C ASN A 162 2.90 -3.54 25.51
N PRO A 163 2.83 -3.61 26.85
CA PRO A 163 3.17 -2.49 27.73
C PRO A 163 4.57 -1.88 27.48
N ARG A 164 5.54 -2.67 26.98
CA ARG A 164 6.90 -2.20 26.65
C ARG A 164 7.03 -1.57 25.25
N ALA A 165 6.04 -1.70 24.38
CA ALA A 165 6.04 -1.03 23.08
C ALA A 165 6.01 0.49 23.26
N ARG A 166 6.69 1.20 22.35
CA ARG A 166 6.68 2.66 22.27
C ARG A 166 6.03 3.08 20.95
N LEU A 167 5.20 4.11 21.01
CA LEU A 167 4.80 4.86 19.82
C LEU A 167 6.02 5.64 19.29
N GLY A 168 6.13 5.78 17.97
CA GLY A 168 7.25 6.49 17.31
C GLY A 168 7.10 8.02 17.32
N PHE A 169 6.37 8.54 18.32
CA PHE A 169 5.91 9.90 18.52
C PHE A 169 5.34 10.02 19.95
#